data_AF-A0A838DK41-F1
#
_entry.id   AF-A0A838DK41-F1
#
_cell.length_a   1.000
_cell.length_b   1.000
_cell.length_c   1.000
_cell.angle_alpha   90.00
_cell.angle_beta   90.00
_cell.angle_gamma   90.00
#
_symmetry.space_group_name_H-M   'P 1'
#
loop_
_entity.id
_entity.type
_entity.pdbx_description
1 polymer ?
#
loop_
_entity_poly.entity_id
_entity_poly.type
_entity_poly.pdbx_seq_one_letter_code
_entity_poly.pdbx_strand_id
1 'polypeptide(L)' 'AAGSDVIYTCPMHPEVRQKGPGKCPKCGGMALVPEKSSDKANGQEHAHDH' A
#
# COMPACT_ATOMS: atom_id res chain seq x y z
N ALA A 1 -16.43 10.35 -9.53
CA ALA A 1 -16.23 9.56 -8.31
C ALA A 1 -15.46 8.30 -8.70
N ALA A 2 -14.14 8.35 -8.64
CA ALA A 2 -13.28 7.24 -9.00
C ALA A 2 -12.11 7.26 -8.02
N GLY A 3 -12.24 6.51 -6.93
CA GLY A 3 -11.15 6.22 -6.01
C GLY A 3 -10.95 4.73 -6.06
N SER A 4 -9.88 4.31 -6.73
CA SER A 4 -9.44 2.94 -6.95
C SER A 4 -9.73 2.01 -5.76
N ASP A 5 -10.23 0.80 -6.04
CA ASP A 5 -10.48 -0.28 -5.06
C ASP A 5 -9.15 -0.85 -4.54
N VAL A 6 -8.33 0.01 -3.95
CA VAL A 6 -7.04 -0.33 -3.37
C VAL A 6 -7.30 -0.56 -1.89
N ILE A 7 -7.15 -1.81 -1.49
CA ILE A 7 -7.19 -2.19 -0.08
C ILE A 7 -5.85 -1.83 0.53
N TYR A 8 -5.87 -1.11 1.65
CA TYR A 8 -4.71 -0.76 2.45
C TYR A 8 -4.69 -1.62 3.72
N THR A 9 -3.53 -2.15 4.07
CA THR A 9 -3.31 -3.03 5.22
C THR A 9 -2.16 -2.55 6.10
N CYS A 10 -2.16 -2.96 7.37
CA CYS A 10 -1.07 -2.62 8.28
C CYS A 10 0.01 -3.71 8.22
N PRO A 11 1.31 -3.36 8.04
CA PRO A 11 2.39 -4.34 7.98
C PRO A 11 2.52 -5.18 9.26
N MET A 12 2.10 -4.64 10.42
CA MET A 12 2.11 -5.32 11.71
C MET A 12 0.79 -6.03 12.04
N HIS A 13 -0.32 -5.60 11.42
CA HIS A 13 -1.65 -6.20 11.62
C HIS A 13 -2.33 -6.43 10.27
N PRO A 14 -2.02 -7.55 9.58
CA PRO A 14 -2.54 -7.85 8.24
C PRO A 14 -4.06 -8.02 8.20
N GLU A 15 -4.67 -8.30 9.35
CA GLU A 15 -6.13 -8.33 9.55
C GLU A 15 -6.80 -6.95 9.40
N VAL A 16 -6.05 -5.85 9.54
CA VAL A 16 -6.56 -4.50 9.30
C VAL A 16 -6.57 -4.27 7.79
N ARG A 17 -7.76 -4.13 7.19
CA ARG A 17 -7.96 -3.84 5.77
C ARG A 17 -8.90 -2.65 5.62
N GLN A 18 -8.47 -1.60 4.90
CA GLN A 18 -9.24 -0.38 4.68
C GLN A 18 -9.30 -0.03 3.19
N LYS A 19 -10.36 0.62 2.74
CA LYS A 19 -10.55 1.02 1.33
C LYS A 19 -9.81 2.30 0.94
N GLY A 20 -8.92 2.81 1.80
CA GLY A 20 -8.22 4.07 1.57
C GLY A 20 -7.00 4.24 2.48
N PRO A 21 -6.15 5.22 2.17
CA PRO A 21 -4.97 5.52 2.97
C PRO A 21 -5.39 6.02 4.36
N GLY A 22 -4.64 5.64 5.38
CA GLY A 22 -4.98 5.95 6.75
C GLY A 22 -3.93 5.50 7.76
N LYS A 23 -4.26 5.62 9.05
CA LYS A 23 -3.45 5.11 10.15
C LYS A 23 -4.07 3.84 10.71
N CYS A 24 -3.23 2.91 11.14
CA CYS A 24 -3.67 1.66 11.73
C CYS A 24 -4.37 1.92 13.08
N PRO A 25 -5.65 1.57 13.25
CA PRO A 25 -6.39 1.78 14.49
C PRO A 25 -5.93 0.84 15.61
N LYS A 26 -5.23 -0.25 15.29
CA LYS A 26 -4.67 -1.17 16.29
C LYS A 26 -3.36 -0.68 16.88
N CYS A 27 -2.48 -0.12 16.05
CA CYS A 27 -1.19 0.44 16.52
C CYS A 27 -1.29 1.90 16.93
N GLY A 28 -2.28 2.64 16.42
CA GLY A 28 -2.43 4.08 16.57
C GLY A 28 -1.45 4.93 15.74
N GLY A 29 -0.30 4.39 15.31
CA GLY A 29 0.78 5.21 14.73
C GLY A 29 1.16 4.93 13.27
N MET A 30 0.99 3.69 12.78
CA MET A 30 1.55 3.28 11.49
C MET A 30 0.61 3.58 10.32
N ALA A 31 1.15 4.09 9.22
CA ALA A 31 0.39 4.26 7.99
C ALA A 31 0.05 2.89 7.37
N LEU A 32 -1.16 2.77 6.84
CA LEU A 32 -1.55 1.59 6.08
C LEU A 32 -0.89 1.63 4.70
N VAL A 33 -0.44 0.47 4.23
CA VAL A 33 0.19 0.26 2.93
C VAL A 33 -0.75 -0.48 1.99
N PRO A 34 -0.76 -0.21 0.69
CA PRO A 34 -1.64 -0.92 -0.25
C PRO A 34 -1.32 -2.42 -0.32
N GLU A 35 -2.32 -3.27 -0.11
CA GLU A 35 -2.28 -4.74 -0.10
C GLU A 35 -2.07 -5.34 -1.49
N LYS A 36 -2.67 -4.74 -2.52
CA LYS A 36 -2.53 -5.18 -3.91
C LYS A 36 -1.85 -4.08 -4.72
N SER A 37 -0.54 -4.25 -4.85
CA SER A 37 0.30 -3.55 -5.80
C SER A 37 -0.15 -3.86 -7.23
N SER A 38 -1.04 -3.05 -7.80
CA SER A 38 -1.27 -3.13 -9.25
C SER A 38 -1.46 -1.79 -9.95
N ASP A 39 -1.05 -0.69 -9.33
CA ASP A 39 -0.56 0.45 -10.10
C ASP A 39 0.92 0.23 -10.34
N LYS A 40 1.23 -0.41 -11.46
CA LYS A 40 2.55 -0.40 -12.08
C LYS A 40 2.90 1.06 -12.43
N ALA A 41 3.32 1.83 -11.44
CA ALA A 41 4.03 3.08 -11.70
C ALA A 41 5.43 2.70 -12.19
N ASN A 42 5.51 2.59 -13.53
CA ASN A 42 6.66 2.89 -14.37
C ASN A 42 7.92 2.02 -14.17
N GLY A 43 8.30 1.31 -15.25
CA GLY A 43 9.57 0.62 -15.32
C GLY A 43 10.73 1.59 -15.14
N GLN A 44 11.58 1.32 -14.18
CA GLN A 44 12.98 1.70 -14.25
C GLN A 44 13.79 0.40 -14.21
N GLU A 45 14.04 -0.11 -15.41
CA GLU A 45 15.30 -0.71 -15.76
C GLU A 45 16.46 0.05 -15.08
N HIS A 46 16.99 -0.50 -13.99
CA HIS A 46 18.33 -0.13 -13.56
C HIS A 46 19.27 -1.03 -14.36
N ALA A 47 19.78 -0.51 -15.47
CA ALA A 47 20.91 -1.12 -16.16
C ALA A 47 22.07 -1.19 -15.15
N HIS A 48 22.38 -2.39 -14.68
CA HIS A 48 23.63 -2.66 -13.99
C HIS A 48 24.71 -2.70 -15.08
N ASP A 49 25.49 -1.62 -15.19
CA ASP A 49 26.76 -1.60 -15.93
C ASP A 49 27.90 -2.10 -15.04
N HIS A 50 28.85 -2.81 -15.64
CA HIS A 50 29.90 -3.65 -15.04
C HIS A 50 30.90 -2.90 -14.16
#